data_AF-A0A3N0CJI9-F1
#
_entry.id   AF-A0A3N0CJI9-F1
#
_cell.length_a   1.000
_cell.length_b   1.000
_cell.length_c   1.000
_cell.angle_alpha   90.00
_cell.angle_beta   90.00
_cell.angle_gamma   90.00
#
_symmetry.space_group_name_H-M   'P 1'
#
loop_
_entity.id
_entity.type
_entity.pdbx_description
1 polymer ?
#
loop_
_entity_poly.entity_id
_entity_poly.type
_entity_poly.pdbx_seq_one_letter_code
_entity_poly.pdbx_strand_id
1 'polypeptide(L)'
;MSGCGRWNQPGGRHVEGSGGCVRTDLRRPATPRARAACCRRGGGPVSLVGFKASNHPQQTGKRGARAAVDDRGTDQNFFDELSTRFGGFDLDVAAAEHNAKCERFYSLEDDGLTQPWTGTVWCNPPYSNLGAWVLKAWDAWNGEDLRMPPVHSLQLARDTAPFKIVMLVPANRVEQAWWQDWVEPYRDQPGSPLRVEFLRGRLRFDRPNAVIGPKGDRPPFGCAPLIWSAPNASVPKESAS
;
A
#
# COMPACT_ATOMS: atom_id res chain seq x y z
N MET A 1 -38.55 42.34 23.00
CA MET A 1 -38.19 43.75 23.29
C MET A 1 -36.73 43.73 23.75
N SER A 2 -35.77 43.67 22.82
CA SER A 2 -35.16 44.80 22.10
C SER A 2 -34.27 45.64 23.02
N GLY A 3 -32.95 45.60 22.77
CA GLY A 3 -31.98 46.41 23.51
C GLY A 3 -30.54 46.17 23.09
N CYS A 4 -30.23 46.46 21.82
CA CYS A 4 -28.88 46.52 21.26
C CYS A 4 -28.15 47.76 21.81
N GLY A 5 -26.89 47.62 22.26
CA GLY A 5 -26.07 48.71 22.77
C GLY A 5 -24.62 48.57 22.32
N ARG A 6 -24.29 49.31 21.27
CA ARG A 6 -22.99 49.42 20.58
C ARG A 6 -22.13 50.46 21.31
N TRP A 7 -20.87 50.16 21.63
CA TRP A 7 -19.86 51.19 21.92
C TRP A 7 -18.49 50.85 21.34
N ASN A 8 -17.78 51.92 21.03
CA ASN A 8 -16.75 52.07 20.00
C ASN A 8 -15.33 51.85 20.56
N GLN A 9 -14.39 51.50 19.68
CA GLN A 9 -12.95 51.52 19.97
C GLN A 9 -12.39 52.94 20.12
N PRO A 10 -11.15 53.08 20.64
CA PRO A 10 -10.12 53.67 19.78
C PRO A 10 -8.70 53.10 19.96
N GLY A 11 -7.88 53.23 18.91
CA GLY A 11 -6.51 53.74 19.05
C GLY A 11 -5.38 52.71 18.89
N GLY A 12 -4.75 52.75 17.71
CA GLY A 12 -3.67 51.88 17.26
C GLY A 12 -2.28 52.06 17.89
N ARG A 13 -1.36 51.18 17.47
CA ARG A 13 -0.01 51.55 17.03
C ARG A 13 0.64 50.43 16.22
N HIS A 14 1.18 50.82 15.07
CA HIS A 14 2.10 50.08 14.23
C HIS A 14 3.40 49.75 14.99
N VAL A 15 3.93 48.55 14.78
CA VAL A 15 5.38 48.27 14.82
C VAL A 15 5.70 47.34 13.66
N GLU A 16 6.49 47.84 12.71
CA GLU A 16 7.18 47.04 11.70
C GLU A 16 8.31 46.25 12.36
N GLY A 17 8.49 45.00 11.95
CA GLY A 17 9.54 44.11 12.43
C GLY A 17 9.91 43.10 11.37
N SER A 18 10.84 43.52 10.52
CA SER A 18 11.57 42.76 9.52
C SER A 18 12.35 41.56 10.09
N GLY A 19 12.44 40.48 9.32
CA GLY A 19 13.36 39.35 9.52
C GLY A 19 12.62 38.03 9.68
N GLY A 20 12.86 36.97 8.92
CA GLY A 20 13.88 36.65 7.94
C GLY A 20 13.55 35.23 7.49
N CYS A 21 13.49 35.04 6.18
CA CYS A 21 13.31 33.74 5.56
C CYS A 21 14.51 32.85 5.89
N VAL A 22 14.30 31.75 6.62
CA VAL A 22 15.31 30.68 6.73
C VAL A 22 14.70 29.41 6.15
N ARG A 23 14.86 29.26 4.84
CA ARG A 23 14.81 27.96 4.16
C ARG A 23 16.00 27.15 4.66
N THR A 24 15.77 26.16 5.51
CA THR A 24 16.79 25.13 5.80
C THR A 24 16.79 24.13 4.65
N ASP A 25 17.67 24.42 3.71
CA ASP A 25 18.10 23.60 2.59
C ASP A 25 18.77 22.32 3.12
N LEU A 26 18.01 21.22 3.26
CA LEU A 26 18.56 19.91 3.60
C LEU A 26 19.32 19.38 2.39
N ARG A 27 20.60 19.71 2.36
CA ARG A 27 21.60 19.21 1.43
C ARG A 27 21.61 17.67 1.42
N ARG A 28 21.45 17.11 0.22
CA ARG A 28 21.76 15.72 -0.12
C ARG A 28 23.20 15.36 0.28
N PRO A 29 23.46 14.22 0.94
CA PRO A 29 24.84 13.77 1.13
C PRO A 29 25.44 13.22 -0.17
N ALA A 30 26.70 13.61 -0.39
CA ALA A 30 27.50 13.31 -1.56
C ALA A 30 27.96 11.84 -1.61
N THR A 31 28.03 11.28 -2.82
CA THR A 31 28.66 10.00 -3.15
C THR A 31 30.19 10.08 -3.00
N PRO A 32 30.87 9.07 -2.41
CA PRO A 32 32.30 8.92 -2.59
C PRO A 32 32.62 8.02 -3.80
N ARG A 33 33.43 8.55 -4.73
CA ARG A 33 34.20 7.79 -5.71
C ARG A 33 35.65 7.75 -5.21
N ALA A 34 36.25 6.56 -5.13
CA ALA A 34 37.62 6.29 -5.65
C ALA A 34 37.99 4.81 -5.46
N ARG A 35 38.84 4.35 -6.39
CA ARG A 35 39.25 2.99 -6.72
C ARG A 35 40.39 2.46 -5.84
N ALA A 36 40.52 1.12 -5.76
CA ALA A 36 41.83 0.45 -5.79
C ALA A 36 41.68 -0.99 -6.32
N ALA A 37 42.66 -1.42 -7.11
CA ALA A 37 42.68 -2.68 -7.83
C ALA A 37 43.71 -3.65 -7.25
N CYS A 38 43.38 -4.94 -7.41
CA CYS A 38 44.26 -6.10 -7.64
C CYS A 38 45.10 -6.68 -6.48
N CYS A 39 44.81 -7.95 -6.15
CA CYS A 39 45.79 -9.05 -6.20
C CYS A 39 45.05 -10.39 -6.40
N ARG A 40 45.52 -11.21 -7.36
CA ARG A 40 45.06 -12.58 -7.66
C ARG A 40 45.98 -13.62 -7.01
N ARG A 41 45.41 -14.80 -6.68
CA ARG A 41 45.91 -16.21 -6.74
C ARG A 41 45.04 -17.00 -5.73
N GLY A 42 44.42 -18.16 -5.94
CA GLY A 42 44.33 -19.17 -7.00
C GLY A 42 43.99 -20.51 -6.32
N GLY A 43 43.04 -21.32 -6.84
CA GLY A 43 42.88 -22.73 -6.41
C GLY A 43 41.48 -23.36 -6.55
N GLY A 44 41.32 -24.22 -7.57
CA GLY A 44 40.48 -25.45 -7.55
C GLY A 44 38.98 -25.37 -7.90
N PRO A 45 38.45 -26.20 -8.85
CA PRO A 45 37.06 -26.14 -9.27
C PRO A 45 36.16 -27.02 -8.38
N VAL A 46 35.04 -26.48 -7.91
CA VAL A 46 33.94 -27.29 -7.36
C VAL A 46 32.74 -27.16 -8.29
N SER A 47 32.29 -28.31 -8.77
CA SER A 47 31.24 -28.55 -9.75
C SER A 47 29.96 -27.74 -9.48
N LEU A 48 29.66 -26.82 -10.39
CA LEU A 48 28.45 -26.00 -10.42
C LEU A 48 27.42 -26.66 -11.36
N VAL A 49 26.56 -27.53 -10.84
CA VAL A 49 25.42 -28.07 -11.61
C VAL A 49 24.12 -27.50 -11.06
N GLY A 50 23.53 -26.57 -11.84
CA GLY A 50 22.08 -26.62 -12.07
C GLY A 50 21.17 -25.52 -11.53
N PHE A 51 21.64 -24.47 -10.85
CA PHE A 51 20.75 -23.36 -10.49
C PHE A 51 20.66 -22.33 -11.63
N LYS A 52 19.73 -22.54 -12.56
CA LYS A 52 19.36 -21.53 -13.56
C LYS A 52 18.37 -20.57 -12.90
N ALA A 53 18.89 -19.51 -12.27
CA ALA A 53 18.07 -18.37 -11.88
C ALA A 53 17.55 -17.72 -13.17
N SER A 54 16.35 -18.10 -13.59
CA SER A 54 15.61 -17.33 -14.58
C SER A 54 15.15 -16.06 -13.88
N ASN A 55 16.04 -15.06 -13.81
CA ASN A 55 15.63 -13.70 -13.54
C ASN A 55 14.65 -13.33 -14.64
N HIS A 56 13.36 -13.23 -14.28
CA HIS A 56 12.37 -12.65 -15.16
C HIS A 56 12.91 -11.26 -15.53
N PRO A 57 13.07 -10.94 -16.83
CA PRO A 57 13.68 -9.69 -17.24
C PRO A 57 12.90 -8.54 -16.62
N GLN A 58 13.61 -7.67 -15.91
CA GLN A 58 13.11 -6.41 -15.43
C GLN A 58 12.88 -5.54 -16.67
N GLN A 59 11.70 -5.68 -17.26
CA GLN A 59 11.32 -4.88 -18.42
C GLN A 59 10.76 -3.56 -17.90
N THR A 60 11.65 -2.57 -17.86
CA THR A 60 11.32 -1.16 -17.81
C THR A 60 10.59 -0.77 -19.10
N GLY A 61 9.27 -0.74 -19.02
CA GLY A 61 8.38 -0.19 -20.03
C GLY A 61 6.98 -0.14 -19.47
N LYS A 62 6.24 0.96 -19.68
CA LYS A 62 4.82 1.08 -19.32
C LYS A 62 4.04 -0.07 -19.96
N ARG A 63 3.81 -1.16 -19.23
CA ARG A 63 3.04 -2.32 -19.67
C ARG A 63 1.98 -2.54 -18.61
N GLY A 64 0.71 -2.36 -19.00
CA GLY A 64 -0.44 -2.68 -18.18
C GLY A 64 -0.50 -4.16 -17.81
N ALA A 65 -1.48 -4.52 -16.98
CA ALA A 65 -1.68 -5.87 -16.48
C ALA A 65 -1.62 -6.90 -17.62
N ARG A 66 -0.79 -7.94 -17.45
CA ARG A 66 -0.77 -9.07 -18.38
C ARG A 66 -1.85 -10.03 -17.94
N ALA A 67 -3.02 -9.98 -18.58
CA ALA A 67 -4.22 -10.74 -18.20
C ALA A 67 -3.94 -12.22 -17.80
N ALA A 68 -3.13 -12.96 -18.56
CA ALA A 68 -2.82 -14.37 -18.26
C ALA A 68 -1.88 -14.61 -17.05
N VAL A 69 -1.14 -13.59 -16.60
CA VAL A 69 -0.14 -13.69 -15.51
C VAL A 69 -0.64 -13.06 -14.21
N ASP A 70 -1.51 -12.06 -14.36
CA ASP A 70 -1.98 -11.20 -13.28
C ASP A 70 -3.40 -11.54 -12.79
N ASP A 71 -4.13 -12.42 -13.49
CA ASP A 71 -5.41 -12.96 -13.01
C ASP A 71 -5.16 -14.01 -11.91
N ARG A 72 -5.30 -13.57 -10.66
CA ARG A 72 -5.00 -14.33 -9.44
C ARG A 72 -6.13 -14.16 -8.45
N GLY A 73 -7.26 -14.83 -8.70
CA GLY A 73 -8.39 -14.80 -7.77
C GLY A 73 -7.97 -15.31 -6.38
N THR A 74 -8.45 -14.64 -5.33
CA THR A 74 -8.19 -15.07 -3.96
C THR A 74 -9.07 -16.27 -3.64
N ASP A 75 -8.53 -17.35 -3.07
CA ASP A 75 -9.35 -18.47 -2.57
C ASP A 75 -10.49 -17.96 -1.68
N GLN A 76 -11.70 -18.46 -1.91
CA GLN A 76 -12.90 -17.92 -1.26
C GLN A 76 -12.86 -18.09 0.27
N ASN A 77 -12.39 -19.23 0.78
CA ASN A 77 -12.35 -19.46 2.23
C ASN A 77 -11.38 -18.48 2.91
N PHE A 78 -10.22 -18.24 2.28
CA PHE A 78 -9.26 -17.26 2.79
C PHE A 78 -9.83 -15.83 2.77
N PHE A 79 -10.57 -15.47 1.72
CA PHE A 79 -11.26 -14.18 1.67
C PHE A 79 -12.32 -14.07 2.77
N ASP A 80 -13.15 -15.10 2.97
CA ASP A 80 -14.23 -15.11 3.97
C ASP A 80 -13.69 -15.01 5.40
N GLU A 81 -12.54 -15.64 5.70
CA GLU A 81 -11.84 -15.49 6.97
C GLU A 81 -11.44 -14.03 7.23
N LEU A 82 -10.86 -13.34 6.23
CA LEU A 82 -10.51 -11.94 6.35
C LEU A 82 -11.75 -11.03 6.41
N SER A 83 -12.76 -11.33 5.61
CA SER A 83 -14.03 -10.59 5.59
C SER A 83 -14.67 -10.62 6.97
N THR A 84 -14.78 -11.81 7.57
CA THR A 84 -15.27 -11.99 8.95
C THR A 84 -14.44 -11.18 9.95
N ARG A 85 -13.11 -11.25 9.84
CA ARG A 85 -12.20 -10.54 10.74
C ARG A 85 -12.31 -9.03 10.67
N PHE A 86 -12.52 -8.48 9.47
CA PHE A 86 -12.52 -7.03 9.24
C PHE A 86 -13.91 -6.40 9.25
N GLY A 87 -14.97 -7.19 9.42
CA GLY A 87 -16.36 -6.71 9.52
C GLY A 87 -17.09 -6.63 8.18
N GLY A 88 -16.65 -7.41 7.19
CA GLY A 88 -17.13 -7.37 5.82
C GLY A 88 -16.23 -6.52 4.90
N PHE A 89 -16.36 -6.76 3.60
CA PHE A 89 -15.79 -5.90 2.55
C PHE A 89 -16.91 -5.42 1.64
N ASP A 90 -16.95 -4.10 1.42
CA ASP A 90 -17.96 -3.44 0.60
C ASP A 90 -17.56 -3.38 -0.87
N LEU A 91 -16.25 -3.39 -1.17
CA LEU A 91 -15.70 -3.10 -2.49
C LEU A 91 -14.44 -3.92 -2.77
N ASP A 92 -14.42 -4.61 -3.91
CA ASP A 92 -13.23 -5.26 -4.48
C ASP A 92 -12.65 -4.41 -5.62
N VAL A 93 -11.52 -3.75 -5.39
CA VAL A 93 -11.01 -2.72 -6.32
C VAL A 93 -10.15 -3.28 -7.45
N ALA A 94 -9.89 -4.58 -7.48
CA ALA A 94 -8.98 -5.20 -8.45
C ALA A 94 -9.46 -6.60 -8.84
N ALA A 95 -10.61 -6.67 -9.53
CA ALA A 95 -11.27 -7.93 -9.86
C ALA A 95 -11.59 -8.06 -11.35
N ALA A 96 -12.07 -9.24 -11.71
CA ALA A 96 -12.84 -9.54 -12.90
C ALA A 96 -14.16 -10.18 -12.45
N GLU A 97 -15.19 -10.16 -13.30
CA GLU A 97 -16.52 -10.67 -12.95
C GLU A 97 -16.50 -12.09 -12.36
N HIS A 98 -15.64 -12.97 -12.88
CA HIS A 98 -15.56 -14.36 -12.46
C HIS A 98 -14.77 -14.59 -11.15
N ASN A 99 -14.02 -13.58 -10.66
CA ASN A 99 -13.17 -13.71 -9.48
C ASN A 99 -13.44 -12.64 -8.40
N ALA A 100 -14.41 -11.76 -8.63
CA ALA A 100 -14.80 -10.71 -7.70
C ALA A 100 -15.22 -11.30 -6.35
N LYS A 101 -14.79 -10.65 -5.27
CA LYS A 101 -15.08 -11.08 -3.89
C LYS A 101 -16.16 -10.25 -3.20
N CYS A 102 -16.56 -9.16 -3.82
CA CYS A 102 -17.63 -8.27 -3.36
C CYS A 102 -18.66 -8.07 -4.48
N GLU A 103 -19.91 -7.77 -4.11
CA GLU A 103 -20.96 -7.41 -5.09
C GLU A 103 -20.57 -6.16 -5.89
N ARG A 104 -19.97 -5.16 -5.22
CA ARG A 104 -19.36 -4.02 -5.88
C ARG A 104 -17.89 -4.33 -6.14
N PHE A 105 -17.47 -4.19 -7.40
CA PHE A 105 -16.07 -4.37 -7.77
C PHE A 105 -15.68 -3.46 -8.93
N TYR A 106 -14.38 -3.27 -9.12
CA TYR A 106 -13.82 -2.66 -10.32
C TYR A 106 -13.17 -3.73 -11.19
N SER A 107 -13.68 -3.82 -12.43
CA SER A 107 -13.14 -4.66 -13.48
C SER A 107 -11.89 -4.04 -14.11
N LEU A 108 -11.28 -4.78 -15.04
CA LEU A 108 -10.21 -4.24 -15.88
C LEU A 108 -10.66 -3.01 -16.69
N GLU A 109 -11.94 -2.96 -17.11
CA GLU A 109 -12.50 -1.86 -17.88
C GLU A 109 -12.75 -0.62 -17.01
N ASP A 110 -13.12 -0.84 -15.75
CA ASP A 110 -13.32 0.26 -14.79
C ASP A 110 -12.00 0.92 -14.38
N ASP A 111 -10.87 0.21 -14.49
CA ASP A 111 -9.55 0.63 -14.02
C ASP A 111 -9.59 1.14 -12.57
N GLY A 112 -9.49 0.23 -11.60
CA GLY A 112 -9.58 0.55 -10.16
C GLY A 112 -8.57 1.57 -9.63
N LEU A 113 -7.47 1.84 -10.34
CA LEU A 113 -6.55 2.95 -10.01
C LEU A 113 -7.19 4.32 -10.27
N THR A 114 -8.12 4.36 -11.22
CA THR A 114 -8.87 5.53 -11.65
C THR A 114 -10.26 5.62 -11.03
N GLN A 115 -10.57 4.84 -10.00
CA GLN A 115 -11.90 4.85 -9.37
C GLN A 115 -11.85 5.31 -7.90
N PRO A 116 -12.95 5.83 -7.34
CA PRO A 116 -13.02 6.19 -5.93
C PRO A 116 -13.06 4.94 -5.04
N TRP A 117 -12.28 4.90 -3.96
CA TRP A 117 -12.31 3.78 -3.01
C TRP A 117 -13.14 4.18 -1.78
N THR A 118 -14.23 3.47 -1.52
CA THR A 118 -15.20 3.83 -0.46
C THR A 118 -15.60 2.61 0.36
N GLY A 119 -15.83 2.78 1.67
CA GLY A 119 -16.22 1.70 2.58
C GLY A 119 -15.02 0.86 3.03
N THR A 120 -15.26 -0.41 3.34
CA THR A 120 -14.21 -1.39 3.64
C THR A 120 -13.75 -2.06 2.36
N VAL A 121 -12.50 -1.83 1.98
CA VAL A 121 -11.95 -2.17 0.67
C VAL A 121 -11.09 -3.42 0.72
N TRP A 122 -11.38 -4.36 -0.17
CA TRP A 122 -10.51 -5.48 -0.51
C TRP A 122 -9.73 -5.17 -1.79
N CYS A 123 -8.43 -5.47 -1.80
CA CYS A 123 -7.57 -5.28 -2.97
C CYS A 123 -6.62 -6.48 -3.12
N ASN A 124 -6.79 -7.28 -4.16
CA ASN A 124 -5.78 -8.23 -4.61
C ASN A 124 -5.26 -7.79 -6.00
N PRO A 125 -4.32 -6.82 -6.04
CA PRO A 125 -3.96 -6.15 -7.29
C PRO A 125 -3.13 -7.05 -8.22
N PRO A 126 -3.03 -6.71 -9.51
CA PRO A 126 -2.02 -7.31 -10.39
C PRO A 126 -0.60 -7.03 -9.86
N TYR A 127 0.17 -8.08 -9.57
CA TYR A 127 1.51 -7.95 -8.95
C TYR A 127 2.58 -7.41 -9.91
N SER A 128 2.23 -7.15 -11.17
CA SER A 128 3.09 -6.48 -12.15
C SER A 128 3.24 -4.98 -11.91
N ASN A 129 2.33 -4.35 -11.14
CA ASN A 129 2.34 -2.89 -10.91
C ASN A 129 1.99 -2.49 -9.45
N LEU A 130 2.56 -3.18 -8.46
CA LEU A 130 2.25 -2.95 -7.04
C LEU A 130 2.45 -1.50 -6.57
N GLY A 131 3.45 -0.80 -7.12
CA GLY A 131 3.71 0.59 -6.73
C GLY A 131 2.53 1.53 -6.94
N ALA A 132 1.85 1.42 -8.09
CA ALA A 132 0.68 2.26 -8.38
C ALA A 132 -0.49 1.96 -7.44
N TRP A 133 -0.72 0.69 -7.11
CA TRP A 133 -1.80 0.29 -6.20
C TRP A 133 -1.54 0.75 -4.77
N VAL A 134 -0.30 0.63 -4.28
CA VAL A 134 0.09 1.10 -2.95
C VAL A 134 -0.04 2.63 -2.84
N LEU A 135 0.39 3.38 -3.86
CA LEU A 135 0.18 4.83 -3.94
C LEU A 135 -1.33 5.18 -3.92
N LYS A 136 -2.14 4.49 -4.74
CA LYS A 136 -3.59 4.68 -4.75
C LYS A 136 -4.23 4.40 -3.39
N ALA A 137 -3.78 3.39 -2.66
CA ALA A 137 -4.27 3.10 -1.31
C ALA A 137 -3.94 4.24 -0.34
N TRP A 138 -2.75 4.84 -0.43
CA TRP A 138 -2.40 6.04 0.34
C TRP A 138 -3.25 7.26 -0.03
N ASP A 139 -3.46 7.51 -1.32
CA ASP A 139 -4.32 8.62 -1.77
C ASP A 139 -5.76 8.46 -1.28
N ALA A 140 -6.32 7.26 -1.43
CA ALA A 140 -7.64 6.90 -0.91
C ALA A 140 -7.71 7.04 0.61
N TRP A 141 -6.68 6.56 1.32
CA TRP A 141 -6.59 6.67 2.78
C TRP A 141 -6.56 8.12 3.24
N ASN A 142 -5.72 8.95 2.63
CA ASN A 142 -5.56 10.36 2.99
C ASN A 142 -6.76 11.22 2.58
N GLY A 143 -7.61 10.71 1.68
CA GLY A 143 -8.70 11.49 1.09
C GLY A 143 -8.21 12.46 0.02
N GLU A 144 -7.00 12.24 -0.49
CA GLU A 144 -6.32 13.03 -1.53
C GLU A 144 -6.57 12.45 -2.92
N ASP A 145 -7.60 11.62 -3.08
CA ASP A 145 -8.04 11.17 -4.39
C ASP A 145 -8.52 12.39 -5.19
N LEU A 146 -7.63 12.93 -6.03
CA LEU A 146 -7.74 14.20 -6.78
C LEU A 146 -9.01 14.34 -7.65
N ARG A 147 -9.85 13.31 -7.72
CA ARG A 147 -11.11 13.27 -8.48
C ARG A 147 -12.36 13.30 -7.60
N MET A 148 -12.21 13.23 -6.27
CA MET A 148 -13.25 13.65 -5.33
C MET A 148 -13.08 15.14 -5.05
N PRO A 149 -14.15 15.95 -5.05
CA PRO A 149 -14.05 17.33 -4.56
C PRO A 149 -13.53 17.31 -3.11
N PRO A 150 -12.79 18.34 -2.65
CA PRO A 150 -12.34 18.43 -1.26
C PRO A 150 -13.57 18.45 -0.37
N VAL A 151 -13.93 17.30 0.13
CA VAL A 151 -15.11 17.14 0.93
C VAL A 151 -14.69 17.22 2.38
N HIS A 152 -15.14 18.28 3.06
CA HIS A 152 -15.31 18.25 4.52
C HIS A 152 -16.10 17.00 4.99
N SER A 153 -16.81 16.30 4.09
CA SER A 153 -17.49 15.04 4.38
C SER A 153 -16.57 13.81 4.45
N LEU A 154 -15.32 13.81 3.99
CA LEU A 154 -14.41 12.67 4.22
C LEU A 154 -13.94 12.60 5.68
N GLN A 155 -13.71 13.76 6.32
CA GLN A 155 -13.45 13.82 7.75
C GLN A 155 -14.69 13.36 8.55
N LEU A 156 -15.89 13.81 8.18
CA LEU A 156 -17.15 13.41 8.83
C LEU A 156 -17.54 11.94 8.56
N ALA A 157 -17.23 11.39 7.39
CA ALA A 157 -17.48 10.00 7.02
C ALA A 157 -16.54 9.03 7.77
N ARG A 158 -15.29 9.45 8.04
CA ARG A 158 -14.38 8.72 8.93
C ARG A 158 -14.93 8.61 10.36
N ASP A 159 -15.76 9.57 10.78
CA ASP A 159 -16.40 9.56 12.10
C ASP A 159 -17.67 8.68 12.14
N THR A 160 -18.20 8.22 10.99
CA THR A 160 -19.48 7.49 10.92
C THR A 160 -19.39 6.03 10.45
N ALA A 161 -18.32 5.61 9.75
CA ALA A 161 -18.01 4.20 9.49
C ALA A 161 -16.50 4.00 9.33
N PRO A 162 -15.93 2.88 9.81
CA PRO A 162 -14.48 2.66 9.74
C PRO A 162 -14.05 2.40 8.29
N PHE A 163 -13.59 3.44 7.59
CA PHE A 163 -12.86 3.27 6.33
C PHE A 163 -11.63 2.41 6.58
N LYS A 164 -11.45 1.36 5.77
CA LYS A 164 -10.37 0.39 5.92
C LYS A 164 -9.99 -0.15 4.57
N ILE A 165 -8.70 -0.35 4.34
CA ILE A 165 -8.18 -0.95 3.11
C ILE A 165 -7.35 -2.16 3.49
N VAL A 166 -7.63 -3.30 2.87
CA VAL A 166 -6.83 -4.53 3.00
C VAL A 166 -6.32 -4.92 1.62
N MET A 167 -5.00 -4.86 1.44
CA MET A 167 -4.34 -5.16 0.18
C MET A 167 -3.41 -6.37 0.31
N LEU A 168 -3.64 -7.41 -0.49
CA LEU A 168 -2.81 -8.61 -0.49
C LEU A 168 -1.60 -8.44 -1.42
N VAL A 169 -0.39 -8.46 -0.86
CA VAL A 169 0.86 -8.33 -1.64
C VAL A 169 1.77 -9.57 -1.46
N PRO A 170 2.67 -9.87 -2.42
CA PRO A 170 3.64 -10.94 -2.26
C PRO A 170 4.73 -10.54 -1.26
N ALA A 171 5.03 -11.41 -0.31
CA ALA A 171 6.01 -11.17 0.76
C ALA A 171 7.47 -11.40 0.34
N ASN A 172 7.74 -11.60 -0.95
CA ASN A 172 9.10 -11.84 -1.49
C ASN A 172 9.61 -10.69 -2.37
N ARG A 173 9.03 -9.49 -2.21
CA ARG A 173 9.35 -8.28 -2.99
C ARG A 173 9.62 -7.07 -2.11
N VAL A 174 10.02 -7.33 -0.87
CA VAL A 174 10.25 -6.29 0.15
C VAL A 174 11.44 -5.40 -0.20
N GLU A 175 12.34 -5.88 -1.06
CA GLU A 175 13.49 -5.13 -1.57
C GLU A 175 13.14 -4.07 -2.63
N GLN A 176 11.91 -4.06 -3.15
CA GLN A 176 11.51 -3.15 -4.23
C GLN A 176 11.21 -1.74 -3.72
N ALA A 177 11.38 -0.75 -4.60
CA ALA A 177 11.17 0.67 -4.29
C ALA A 177 9.78 0.94 -3.67
N TRP A 178 8.71 0.39 -4.23
CA TRP A 178 7.36 0.61 -3.68
C TRP A 178 7.23 0.15 -2.22
N TRP A 179 7.94 -0.92 -1.83
CA TRP A 179 7.95 -1.38 -0.45
C TRP A 179 8.84 -0.47 0.39
N GLN A 180 10.08 -0.23 -0.05
CA GLN A 180 11.05 0.55 0.70
C GLN A 180 10.63 2.01 0.90
N ASP A 181 9.90 2.60 -0.04
CA ASP A 181 9.47 3.98 -0.01
C ASP A 181 8.12 4.17 0.70
N TRP A 182 7.16 3.25 0.50
CA TRP A 182 5.75 3.46 0.89
C TRP A 182 5.19 2.44 1.89
N VAL A 183 5.93 1.38 2.22
CA VAL A 183 5.50 0.35 3.20
C VAL A 183 6.46 0.30 4.38
N GLU A 184 7.76 0.08 4.14
CA GLU A 184 8.80 -0.08 5.16
C GLU A 184 8.83 1.05 6.19
N PRO A 185 8.80 2.34 5.80
CA PRO A 185 8.92 3.43 6.77
C PRO A 185 7.67 3.60 7.64
N TYR A 186 6.53 3.06 7.20
CA TYR A 186 5.22 3.33 7.79
C TYR A 186 4.63 2.11 8.50
N ARG A 187 4.96 0.88 8.10
CA ARG A 187 4.31 -0.30 8.68
C ARG A 187 4.60 -0.43 10.17
N ASP A 188 3.56 -0.74 10.93
CA ASP A 188 3.63 -1.10 12.35
C ASP A 188 4.30 -0.04 13.25
N GLN A 189 4.39 1.21 12.78
CA GLN A 189 4.91 2.35 13.54
C GLN A 189 3.82 2.96 14.43
N PRO A 190 4.17 3.49 15.62
CA PRO A 190 3.24 4.26 16.44
C PRO A 190 2.62 5.43 15.65
N GLY A 191 1.28 5.51 15.65
CA GLY A 191 0.53 6.56 14.95
C GLY A 191 0.40 6.36 13.44
N SER A 192 1.07 5.37 12.85
CA SER A 192 0.85 5.02 11.45
C SER A 192 -0.49 4.30 11.25
N PRO A 193 -1.23 4.58 10.15
CA PRO A 193 -2.42 3.83 9.81
C PRO A 193 -2.13 2.45 9.22
N LEU A 194 -0.87 2.20 8.80
CA LEU A 194 -0.48 1.02 8.05
C LEU A 194 0.06 -0.08 8.99
N ARG A 195 -0.57 -1.25 8.95
CA ARG A 195 -0.06 -2.49 9.55
C ARG A 195 0.22 -3.52 8.48
N VAL A 196 1.18 -4.41 8.75
CA VAL A 196 1.52 -5.50 7.83
C VAL A 196 1.52 -6.83 8.56
N GLU A 197 0.83 -7.81 7.98
CA GLU A 197 0.75 -9.15 8.56
C GLU A 197 1.33 -10.18 7.61
N PHE A 198 2.39 -10.87 8.02
CA PHE A 198 2.97 -11.94 7.21
C PHE A 198 2.19 -13.24 7.41
N LEU A 199 1.57 -13.75 6.35
CA LEU A 199 0.76 -14.97 6.42
C LEU A 199 1.65 -16.20 6.51
N ARG A 200 1.24 -17.16 7.35
CA ARG A 200 1.91 -18.46 7.44
C ARG A 200 1.58 -19.30 6.20
N GLY A 201 2.63 -19.75 5.52
CA GLY A 201 2.51 -20.65 4.36
C GLY A 201 2.36 -19.92 3.03
N ARG A 202 1.94 -20.66 2.01
CA ARG A 202 1.78 -20.16 0.63
C ARG A 202 0.33 -20.33 0.22
N LEU A 203 -0.33 -19.20 -0.05
CA LEU A 203 -1.71 -19.17 -0.52
C LEU A 203 -1.83 -19.86 -1.88
N ARG A 204 -3.00 -20.45 -2.13
CA ARG A 204 -3.40 -20.80 -3.50
C ARG A 204 -4.18 -19.64 -4.08
N PHE A 205 -4.10 -19.49 -5.40
CA PHE A 205 -4.83 -18.48 -6.14
C PHE A 205 -5.66 -19.19 -7.20
N ASP A 206 -6.91 -18.78 -7.29
CA ASP A 206 -7.82 -19.19 -8.35
C ASP A 206 -7.27 -18.66 -9.67
N ARG A 207 -7.28 -19.51 -10.70
CA ARG A 207 -6.91 -19.15 -12.06
C ARG A 207 -7.89 -19.81 -13.02
N PRO A 208 -8.50 -19.05 -13.93
CA PRO A 208 -9.36 -19.65 -14.93
C PRO A 208 -8.57 -20.67 -15.77
N ASN A 209 -9.11 -21.89 -15.89
CA ASN A 209 -8.58 -22.97 -16.73
C ASN A 209 -7.17 -23.50 -16.38
N ALA A 210 -6.71 -23.34 -15.13
CA ALA A 210 -5.40 -23.87 -14.73
C ALA A 210 -5.41 -25.39 -14.51
N VAL A 211 -4.55 -26.11 -15.24
CA VAL A 211 -4.26 -27.52 -14.98
C VAL A 211 -3.22 -27.61 -13.86
N ILE A 212 -3.64 -28.08 -12.68
CA ILE A 212 -2.76 -28.24 -11.52
C ILE A 212 -1.87 -29.48 -11.71
N GLY A 213 -0.57 -29.25 -11.86
CA GLY A 213 0.41 -30.33 -11.95
C GLY A 213 0.63 -31.06 -10.60
N PRO A 214 1.29 -32.22 -10.61
CA PRO A 214 1.50 -33.06 -9.42
C PRO A 214 2.33 -32.40 -8.31
N LYS A 215 3.07 -31.33 -8.62
CA LYS A 215 3.83 -30.53 -7.64
C LYS A 215 3.00 -29.42 -6.97
N GLY A 216 1.70 -29.34 -7.29
CA GLY A 216 0.82 -28.26 -6.87
C GLY A 216 1.02 -26.96 -7.66
N ASP A 217 0.22 -25.96 -7.32
CA ASP A 217 0.10 -24.67 -8.00
C ASP A 217 0.45 -23.48 -7.09
N ARG A 218 0.86 -23.76 -5.85
CA ARG A 218 1.22 -22.75 -4.87
C ARG A 218 2.39 -21.92 -5.41
N PRO A 219 2.28 -20.59 -5.46
CA PRO A 219 3.36 -19.75 -5.91
C PRO A 219 4.58 -19.91 -5.00
N PRO A 220 5.80 -19.63 -5.50
CA PRO A 220 7.03 -19.77 -4.73
C PRO A 220 7.25 -18.65 -3.71
N PHE A 221 6.18 -18.00 -3.22
CA PHE A 221 6.22 -16.88 -2.30
C PHE A 221 5.06 -16.94 -1.28
N GLY A 222 5.30 -16.39 -0.09
CA GLY A 222 4.24 -16.07 0.87
C GLY A 222 3.55 -14.76 0.51
N CYS A 223 2.47 -14.43 1.20
CA CYS A 223 1.75 -13.17 1.02
C CYS A 223 1.65 -12.41 2.34
N ALA A 224 1.43 -11.10 2.25
CA ALA A 224 1.21 -10.24 3.39
C ALA A 224 0.08 -9.25 3.08
N PRO A 225 -1.00 -9.22 3.89
CA PRO A 225 -1.94 -8.12 3.86
C PRO A 225 -1.29 -6.83 4.39
N LEU A 226 -1.38 -5.78 3.59
CA LEU A 226 -1.20 -4.40 3.98
C LEU A 226 -2.56 -3.88 4.45
N ILE A 227 -2.64 -3.39 5.68
CA ILE A 227 -3.91 -3.01 6.32
C ILE A 227 -3.83 -1.53 6.71
N TRP A 228 -4.56 -0.68 5.98
CA TRP A 228 -4.80 0.70 6.40
C TRP A 228 -6.06 0.73 7.26
N SER A 229 -5.90 1.18 8.50
CA SER A 229 -7.00 1.36 9.45
C SER A 229 -6.67 2.50 10.39
N ALA A 230 -7.69 3.10 11.02
CA ALA A 230 -7.45 4.13 12.03
C ALA A 230 -6.49 3.57 13.09
N PRO A 231 -5.44 4.32 13.49
CA PRO A 231 -4.56 3.87 14.55
C PRO A 231 -5.40 3.56 15.77
N ASN A 232 -5.28 2.35 16.33
CA ASN A 232 -5.88 2.07 17.62
C ASN A 232 -5.38 3.15 18.59
N ALA A 233 -6.30 3.85 19.29
CA ALA A 233 -5.91 4.66 20.42
C ALA A 233 -5.06 3.77 21.32
N SER A 234 -3.77 4.09 21.43
CA SER A 234 -2.81 3.24 22.10
C SER A 234 -3.32 2.92 23.50
N VAL A 235 -3.56 1.64 23.79
CA VAL A 235 -3.47 1.18 25.18
C VAL A 235 -2.02 1.49 25.56
N PRO A 236 -1.77 2.32 26.59
CA PRO A 236 -0.42 2.60 27.04
C PRO A 236 0.27 1.26 27.29
N LYS A 237 1.47 1.06 26.72
CA LYS A 237 2.31 -0.07 27.12
C LYS A 237 2.54 0.10 28.62
N GLU A 238 1.98 -0.78 29.44
CA GLU A 238 2.37 -0.87 30.84
C GLU A 238 3.89 -0.96 30.88
N SER A 239 4.50 0.03 31.52
CA SER A 239 5.92 0.00 31.86
C SER A 239 6.13 -1.23 32.73
N ALA A 240 6.86 -2.21 32.20
CA ALA A 240 7.36 -3.33 32.98
C ALA A 240 8.05 -2.75 34.23
N SER A 241 7.44 -3.01 35.38
CA SER A 241 7.98 -2.75 36.72
C SER A 241 8.62 -4.02 37.24
#